data_AF-A0A440VSI2-F1
#
_entry.id   AF-A0A440VSI2-F1
#
_cell.length_a   1.000
_cell.length_b   1.000
_cell.length_c   1.000
_cell.angle_alpha   90.00
_cell.angle_beta   90.00
_cell.angle_gamma   90.00
#
_symmetry.space_group_name_H-M   'P 1'
#
loop_
_entity.id
_entity.type
_entity.pdbx_description
1 polymer ?
#
loop_
_entity_poly.entity_id
_entity_poly.type
_entity_poly.pdbx_seq_one_letter_code
_entity_poly.pdbx_strand_id
1 'polypeptide(L)' 'MIDRAAGNEEQRAAINQAVQWLIDTPRHERHGAAVPLLKQHFGLSTGDAISAVREFNLRMARAA' A
#
# COMPACT_ATOMS: atom_id res chain seq x y z
N MET A 1 -11.14 3.32 -27.02
CA MET A 1 -9.74 3.50 -26.56
C MET A 1 -9.69 4.51 -25.41
N ILE A 2 -10.43 4.23 -24.33
CA ILE A 2 -10.50 5.04 -23.09
C ILE A 2 -10.62 4.00 -21.97
N ASP A 3 -9.51 3.63 -21.34
CA ASP A 3 -9.53 2.62 -20.25
C ASP A 3 -8.30 2.75 -19.32
N ARG A 4 -7.16 3.18 -19.89
CA ARG A 4 -5.89 3.32 -19.15
C ARG A 4 -5.94 4.29 -17.96
N ALA A 5 -6.79 5.31 -17.99
CA ALA A 5 -6.91 6.29 -16.91
C ALA A 5 -7.68 5.74 -15.69
N ALA A 6 -8.71 4.91 -15.93
CA ALA A 6 -9.48 4.27 -14.86
C ALA A 6 -8.60 3.25 -14.11
N GLY A 7 -7.86 2.41 -14.85
CA GLY A 7 -6.94 1.45 -14.24
C GLY A 7 -5.83 2.11 -13.39
N ASN A 8 -5.34 3.28 -13.82
CA ASN A 8 -4.36 4.04 -13.02
C ASN A 8 -4.95 4.59 -11.71
N GLU A 9 -6.20 5.05 -11.73
CA GLU A 9 -6.84 5.57 -10.52
C GLU A 9 -7.22 4.45 -9.55
N GLU A 10 -7.71 3.33 -10.06
CA GLU A 10 -7.96 2.12 -9.26
C GLU A 10 -6.68 1.60 -8.59
N GLN A 11 -5.57 1.55 -9.34
CA GLN A 11 -4.26 1.17 -8.80
C GLN A 11 -3.81 2.14 -7.71
N ARG A 12 -3.94 3.46 -7.92
CA ARG A 12 -3.61 4.48 -6.90
C ARG A 12 -4.49 4.35 -5.67
N ALA A 13 -5.79 4.07 -5.83
CA ALA A 13 -6.71 3.84 -4.73
C ALA A 13 -6.29 2.62 -3.90
N ALA A 14 -5.94 1.50 -4.54
CA ALA A 14 -5.47 0.30 -3.86
C ALA A 14 -4.16 0.54 -3.07
N ILE A 15 -3.21 1.27 -3.65
CA ILE A 15 -1.97 1.68 -2.96
C ILE A 15 -2.28 2.56 -1.75
N ASN A 16 -3.17 3.55 -1.90
CA ASN A 16 -3.54 4.44 -0.80
C ASN A 16 -4.23 3.69 0.35
N GLN A 17 -5.10 2.73 0.03
CA GLN A 17 -5.75 1.89 1.03
C GLN A 17 -4.73 1.01 1.78
N ALA A 18 -3.75 0.45 1.07
CA ALA A 18 -2.65 -0.30 1.67
C ALA A 18 -1.78 0.56 2.59
N VAL A 19 -1.49 1.81 2.21
CA VAL A 19 -0.78 2.77 3.07
C VAL A 19 -1.58 3.04 4.34
N GLN A 20 -2.88 3.28 4.21
CA GLN A 20 -3.75 3.54 5.37
C GLN A 20 -3.77 2.35 6.32
N TRP A 21 -3.88 1.13 5.80
CA TRP A 21 -3.80 -0.08 6.61
C TRP A 21 -2.48 -0.22 7.37
N LEU A 22 -1.35 0.14 6.76
CA LEU A 22 -0.06 0.19 7.47
C LEU A 22 -0.04 1.26 8.58
N ILE A 23 -0.76 2.36 8.44
CA ILE A 23 -0.86 3.37 9.51
C ILE A 23 -1.69 2.83 10.67
N ASP A 24 -2.85 2.25 10.34
CA ASP A 24 -3.84 1.82 11.33
C ASP A 24 -3.50 0.51 12.02
N THR A 25 -2.65 -0.33 11.40
CA THR A 25 -2.23 -1.63 11.95
C THR A 25 -0.74 -1.58 12.30
N PRO A 26 -0.34 -1.37 13.56
CA PRO A 26 1.07 -1.35 13.97
C PRO A 26 1.80 -2.67 13.73
N ARG A 27 3.14 -2.63 13.66
CA ARG A 27 3.96 -3.82 13.32
C ARG A 27 3.73 -5.04 14.22
N HIS A 28 3.42 -4.84 15.50
CA HIS A 28 3.20 -5.95 16.43
C HIS A 28 1.86 -6.68 16.20
N GLU A 29 0.90 -6.03 15.54
CA GLU A 29 -0.38 -6.62 15.13
C GLU A 29 -0.30 -7.27 13.74
N ARG A 30 0.77 -7.00 12.98
CA ARG A 30 1.00 -7.61 11.67
C ARG A 30 1.65 -8.98 11.85
N HIS A 31 0.88 -10.04 11.65
CA HIS A 31 1.39 -11.41 11.63
C HIS A 31 2.08 -11.76 10.30
N GLY A 32 3.19 -11.06 9.99
CA GLY A 32 3.97 -11.33 8.78
C GLY A 32 4.75 -10.13 8.24
N ALA A 33 5.49 -10.36 7.16
CA ALA A 33 6.18 -9.30 6.43
C ALA A 33 5.18 -8.44 5.65
N ALA A 34 5.42 -7.12 5.60
CA ALA A 34 4.50 -6.15 5.02
C ALA A 34 4.17 -6.45 3.54
N VAL A 35 5.18 -6.67 2.68
CA VAL A 35 4.96 -6.89 1.24
C VAL A 35 4.06 -8.11 0.97
N PRO A 36 4.33 -9.32 1.50
CA PRO A 36 3.40 -10.46 1.35
C PRO A 36 1.98 -10.16 1.84
N LEU A 37 1.83 -9.51 2.99
CA LEU A 37 0.51 -9.16 3.53
C LEU A 37 -0.24 -8.21 2.61
N LEU A 38 0.41 -7.15 2.12
CA LEU A 38 -0.22 -6.18 1.21
C LEU A 38 -0.69 -6.83 -0.10
N LYS A 39 0.09 -7.78 -0.63
CA LYS A 39 -0.31 -8.55 -1.82
C LYS A 39 -1.55 -9.40 -1.55
N GLN A 40 -1.61 -10.06 -0.38
CA GLN A 40 -2.73 -10.92 -0.01
C GLN A 40 -4.01 -10.13 0.30
N HIS A 41 -3.91 -9.01 1.02
CA HIS A 41 -5.06 -8.22 1.46
C HIS A 41 -5.65 -7.34 0.35
N PHE A 42 -4.80 -6.80 -0.54
CA PHE A 42 -5.21 -5.78 -1.51
C PHE A 42 -4.97 -6.18 -2.96
N GLY A 43 -4.51 -7.42 -3.23
CA GLY A 43 -4.27 -7.90 -4.59
C GLY A 43 -3.13 -7.18 -5.32
N LEU A 44 -2.26 -6.48 -4.59
CA LEU A 44 -1.22 -5.63 -5.18
C LEU A 44 -0.16 -6.44 -5.94
N SER A 45 0.39 -5.83 -6.99
CA SER A 45 1.66 -6.28 -7.54
C SER A 45 2.78 -6.09 -6.53
N THR A 46 3.92 -6.76 -6.72
CA THR A 46 5.10 -6.54 -5.87
C THR A 46 5.56 -5.08 -5.92
N GLY A 47 5.49 -4.43 -7.09
CA GLY A 47 5.88 -3.01 -7.24
C GLY A 47 4.94 -2.07 -6.47
N ASP A 48 3.64 -2.33 -6.51
CA ASP A 48 2.64 -1.52 -5.79
C ASP A 48 2.75 -1.70 -4.28
N ALA A 49 2.98 -2.92 -3.81
CA ALA A 49 3.23 -3.19 -2.40
C ALA A 49 4.49 -2.48 -1.89
N ILE A 50 5.58 -2.48 -2.67
CA ILE A 50 6.80 -1.72 -2.34
C ILE A 50 6.50 -0.21 -2.33
N SER A 51 5.70 0.28 -3.28
CA SER A 51 5.32 1.69 -3.36
C SER A 51 4.51 2.13 -2.14
N ALA A 52 3.57 1.30 -1.68
CA ALA A 52 2.82 1.52 -0.44
C ALA A 52 3.72 1.56 0.79
N VAL A 53 4.66 0.61 0.93
CA VAL A 53 5.63 0.61 2.06
C VAL A 53 6.52 1.86 2.04
N ARG A 54 7.00 2.27 0.86
CA ARG A 54 7.81 3.48 0.69
C ARG A 54 7.04 4.73 1.11
N GLU A 55 5.80 4.87 0.66
CA GLU A 55 4.93 6.01 0.99
C GLU A 55 4.59 6.04 2.49
N PHE A 56 4.26 4.89 3.09
CA PHE A 56 4.07 4.77 4.54
C PHE A 56 5.30 5.27 5.31
N ASN A 57 6.50 4.78 4.98
CA ASN A 57 7.73 5.20 5.66
C ASN A 57 8.00 6.70 5.51
N LEU A 58 7.71 7.27 4.33
CA LEU A 58 7.85 8.71 4.07
C LEU A 58 6.88 9.53 4.95
N ARG A 59 5.63 9.09 5.10
CA ARG A 59 4.65 9.76 5.98
C ARG A 59 5.07 9.71 7.44
N MET A 60 5.53 8.55 7.91
CA MET A 60 6.02 8.40 9.28
C MET A 60 7.24 9.28 9.54
N ALA A 61 8.18 9.36 8.60
CA ALA A 61 9.35 10.21 8.73
C ALA A 61 9.04 11.72 8.72
N ARG A 62 7.94 12.13 8.09
CA ARG A 62 7.48 13.54 8.08
C ARG A 62 6.69 13.93 9.32
N ALA A 63 6.12 12.95 10.03
CA ALA A 63 5.33 13.16 11.23
C ALA A 63 6.18 13.15 12.52
N ALA A 64 7.44 12.73 12.43
CA ALA A 64 8.43 12.72 13.51
C ALA A 64 9.23 14.02 13.54
#